data_AF-A0A1V2REQ3-F1
#
_entry.id   AF-A0A1V2REQ3-F1
#
_cell.length_a   1.000
_cell.length_b   1.000
_cell.length_c   1.000
_cell.angle_alpha   90.00
_cell.angle_beta   90.00
_cell.angle_gamma   90.00
#
_symmetry.space_group_name_H-M   'P 1'
#
loop_
_entity.id
_entity.type
_entity.pdbx_description
1 polymer ?
#
loop_
_entity_poly.entity_id
_entity_poly.type
_entity_poly.pdbx_seq_one_letter_code
_entity_poly.pdbx_strand_id
1 'polypeptide(L)'
;MTAWVRGMVQGVGFRWHTRARALAIGDLSGFALNTADGRVQVVAEGPAERCLQLLGWLREGDTPGHVDGVTEIWDTPRGGYEGFGIR
;
A
#
# COMPACT_ATOMS: atom_id res chain seq x y z
N MET A 1 -5.49 3.19 -7.33
CA MET A 1 -5.80 1.92 -6.64
C MET A 1 -5.93 2.16 -5.14
N THR A 2 -6.90 1.52 -4.49
CA THR A 2 -6.93 1.38 -3.03
C THR A 2 -6.88 -0.10 -2.67
N ALA A 3 -6.01 -0.49 -1.75
CA ALA A 3 -5.89 -1.86 -1.26
C ALA A 3 -6.03 -1.89 0.27
N TRP A 4 -6.66 -2.95 0.79
CA TRP A 4 -6.76 -3.24 2.21
C TRP A 4 -6.04 -4.55 2.49
N VAL A 5 -5.02 -4.48 3.33
CA VAL A 5 -4.22 -5.62 3.74
C VAL A 5 -4.66 -6.06 5.13
N ARG A 6 -4.96 -7.35 5.29
CA ARG A 6 -5.32 -7.96 6.57
C ARG A 6 -4.26 -8.98 7.01
N GLY A 7 -4.18 -9.19 8.32
CA GLY A 7 -3.27 -10.14 8.96
C GLY A 7 -2.51 -9.50 10.11
N MET A 8 -1.33 -10.03 10.44
CA MET A 8 -0.42 -9.46 11.43
C MET A 8 0.41 -8.33 10.79
N VAL A 9 -0.23 -7.21 10.48
CA VAL A 9 0.34 -6.11 9.68
C VAL A 9 0.47 -4.78 10.44
N GLN A 10 -0.01 -4.68 11.67
CA GLN A 10 0.17 -3.51 12.53
C GLN A 10 1.25 -3.76 13.59
N GLY A 11 1.98 -2.71 13.99
CA GLY A 11 3.07 -2.81 14.96
C GLY A 11 4.38 -3.42 14.43
N VAL A 12 4.41 -3.83 13.17
CA VAL A 12 5.54 -4.54 12.53
C VAL A 12 6.35 -3.68 11.54
N GLY A 13 6.03 -2.38 11.43
CA GLY A 13 6.67 -1.50 10.46
C GLY A 13 6.16 -1.65 9.01
N PHE A 14 5.01 -2.29 8.81
CA PHE A 14 4.39 -2.50 7.49
C PHE A 14 4.22 -1.20 6.69
N ARG A 15 3.63 -0.16 7.29
CA ARG A 15 3.45 1.16 6.64
C ARG A 15 4.76 1.75 6.13
N TRP A 16 5.84 1.62 6.90
CA TRP A 16 7.16 2.12 6.53
C TRP A 16 7.72 1.36 5.33
N HIS A 17 7.63 0.02 5.34
CA HIS A 17 8.09 -0.80 4.22
C HIS A 17 7.26 -0.56 2.97
N THR A 18 5.94 -0.41 3.09
CA THR A 18 5.07 -0.06 1.95
C THR A 18 5.47 1.27 1.34
N ARG A 19 5.75 2.29 2.17
CA ARG A 19 6.28 3.57 1.67
C ARG A 19 7.62 3.38 0.96
N ALA A 20 8.57 2.68 1.57
CA ALA A 20 9.88 2.44 0.96
C ALA A 20 9.76 1.71 -0.38
N ARG A 21 8.87 0.70 -0.46
CA ARG A 21 8.61 -0.03 -1.70
C ARG A 21 7.98 0.84 -2.77
N ALA A 22 6.97 1.66 -2.41
CA ALA A 22 6.33 2.57 -3.35
C ALA A 22 7.34 3.59 -3.92
N LEU A 23 8.23 4.12 -3.07
CA LEU A 23 9.30 5.02 -3.52
C LEU A 23 10.33 4.30 -4.41
N ALA A 24 10.66 3.05 -4.12
CA ALA A 24 11.58 2.26 -4.93
C ALA A 24 11.01 1.89 -6.31
N ILE A 25 9.70 1.66 -6.41
CA ILE A 25 9.00 1.43 -7.69
C ILE A 25 9.00 2.71 -8.53
N GLY A 26 8.87 3.88 -7.89
CA GLY A 26 8.83 5.18 -8.54
C GLY A 26 7.46 5.51 -9.16
N ASP A 27 7.24 6.79 -9.45
CA ASP A 27 6.01 7.33 -10.07
C ASP A 27 4.70 6.92 -9.37
N LEU A 28 4.76 6.75 -8.04
CA LEU A 28 3.62 6.46 -7.20
C LEU A 28 3.43 7.57 -6.15
N SER A 29 2.20 8.06 -6.03
CA SER A 29 1.77 8.95 -4.95
C SER A 29 0.62 8.33 -4.16
N GLY A 30 0.45 8.72 -2.90
CA GLY A 30 -0.57 8.17 -2.03
C GLY A 30 -0.09 7.98 -0.59
N PHE A 31 -0.62 6.96 0.09
CA PHE A 31 -0.28 6.72 1.50
C PHE A 31 -0.57 5.30 1.96
N ALA A 32 0.05 4.91 3.07
CA ALA A 32 -0.33 3.75 3.88
C ALA A 32 -0.85 4.20 5.25
N LEU A 33 -2.02 3.71 5.67
CA LEU A 33 -2.74 4.08 6.88
C LEU A 33 -3.14 2.83 7.68
N ASN A 34 -2.92 2.84 8.99
CA ASN A 34 -3.51 1.83 9.89
C ASN A 34 -4.97 2.18 10.13
N THR A 35 -5.86 1.22 9.91
CA THR A 35 -7.29 1.37 10.19
C THR A 35 -7.63 0.82 11.58
N ALA A 36 -8.72 1.31 12.16
CA ALA A 36 -9.17 0.91 13.50
C ALA A 36 -9.58 -0.57 13.61
N ASP A 37 -9.91 -1.20 12.48
CA ASP A 37 -10.27 -2.62 12.39
C ASP A 37 -9.06 -3.56 12.24
N GLY A 38 -7.84 -3.04 12.41
CA GLY A 38 -6.61 -3.84 12.37
C GLY A 38 -5.99 -4.02 10.98
N ARG A 39 -6.63 -3.52 9.91
CA ARG A 39 -6.07 -3.57 8.55
C ARG A 39 -5.07 -2.44 8.29
N VAL A 40 -4.36 -2.53 7.16
CA VAL A 40 -3.63 -1.41 6.57
C VAL A 40 -4.29 -1.04 5.25
N GLN A 41 -4.75 0.20 5.13
CA GLN A 41 -5.21 0.78 3.88
C GLN A 41 -4.02 1.37 3.13
N VAL A 42 -3.86 0.99 1.86
CA VAL A 42 -2.85 1.52 0.95
C VAL A 42 -3.56 2.18 -0.22
N VAL A 43 -3.38 3.49 -0.36
CA VAL A 43 -3.81 4.25 -1.54
C VAL A 43 -2.58 4.52 -2.39
N ALA A 44 -2.65 4.17 -3.67
CA ALA A 44 -1.59 4.41 -4.63
C ALA A 44 -2.17 4.92 -5.95
N GLU A 45 -1.60 6.01 -6.46
CA GLU A 45 -1.93 6.64 -7.72
C GLU A 45 -0.66 6.79 -8.56
N GLY A 46 -0.79 6.53 -9.86
CA GLY A 46 0.33 6.50 -10.79
C GLY A 46 0.02 5.56 -11.96
N PRO A 47 1.02 5.25 -12.81
CA PRO A 47 0.84 4.31 -13.91
C PRO A 47 0.32 2.96 -13.42
N ALA A 48 -0.64 2.37 -14.16
CA ALA A 48 -1.31 1.14 -13.76
C ALA A 48 -0.31 -0.01 -13.48
N GLU A 49 0.73 -0.12 -14.31
CA GLU A 49 1.80 -1.11 -14.16
C GLU A 49 2.55 -0.97 -12.82
N ARG A 50 2.81 0.27 -12.38
CA ARG A 50 3.48 0.54 -11.10
C ARG A 50 2.58 0.21 -9.92
N CYS A 51 1.28 0.52 -10.04
CA CYS A 51 0.29 0.13 -9.04
C CYS A 51 0.16 -1.39 -8.93
N LEU A 52 0.19 -2.11 -10.06
CA LEU A 52 0.18 -3.58 -10.09
C LEU A 52 1.45 -4.18 -9.46
N GLN A 53 2.62 -3.59 -9.69
CA GLN A 53 3.87 -4.01 -9.01
C GLN A 53 3.78 -3.84 -7.50
N LEU A 54 3.22 -2.73 -7.03
CA LEU A 54 3.01 -2.52 -5.59
C LEU A 54 2.00 -3.55 -5.04
N LEU A 55 0.88 -3.77 -5.74
CA LEU A 55 -0.13 -4.74 -5.35
C LEU A 55 0.42 -6.17 -5.27
N GLY A 56 1.24 -6.58 -6.23
CA GLY A 56 1.92 -7.87 -6.21
C GLY A 56 2.83 -8.01 -4.98
N TRP A 57 3.61 -6.97 -4.66
CA TRP A 57 4.43 -6.96 -3.46
C TRP A 57 3.60 -7.02 -2.16
N LEU A 58 2.44 -6.36 -2.10
CA LEU A 58 1.55 -6.46 -0.93
C LEU A 58 0.98 -7.85 -0.71
N ARG A 59 0.87 -8.68 -1.77
CA ARG A 59 0.31 -10.03 -1.71
C ARG A 59 1.35 -11.10 -1.39
N GLU A 60 2.51 -11.01 -2.03
CA GLU A 60 3.50 -12.10 -2.06
C GLU A 60 4.92 -11.64 -1.68
N GLY A 61 5.12 -10.34 -1.50
CA GLY A 61 6.43 -9.80 -1.15
C GLY A 61 6.88 -10.17 0.26
N ASP A 62 8.16 -9.96 0.53
CA ASP A 62 8.74 -9.99 1.87
C ASP A 62 8.25 -8.76 2.67
N THR A 63 6.97 -8.76 3.00
CA THR A 63 6.33 -7.73 3.80
C THR A 63 6.55 -8.03 5.28
N PRO A 64 6.81 -7.02 6.13
CA PRO A 64 6.93 -7.24 7.56
C PRO A 64 5.65 -7.82 8.16
N GLY A 65 5.82 -8.79 9.06
CA GLY A 65 4.70 -9.47 9.69
C GLY A 65 4.12 -10.58 8.81
N HIS A 66 2.79 -10.74 8.80
CA HIS A 66 2.13 -11.79 8.02
C HIS A 66 0.86 -11.25 7.35
N VAL A 67 0.77 -11.42 6.04
CA VAL A 67 -0.38 -11.02 5.23
C VAL A 67 -1.28 -12.23 4.98
N ASP A 68 -2.52 -12.17 5.48
CA ASP A 68 -3.55 -13.21 5.26
C ASP A 68 -4.38 -12.94 4.00
N GLY A 69 -4.33 -11.71 3.48
CA GLY A 69 -5.03 -11.35 2.26
C GLY A 69 -5.01 -9.87 1.95
N VAL A 70 -5.23 -9.57 0.68
CA VAL A 70 -5.32 -8.21 0.14
C VAL A 70 -6.60 -8.11 -0.67
N THR A 71 -7.39 -7.07 -0.41
CA THR A 71 -8.56 -6.71 -1.23
C THR A 71 -8.31 -5.35 -1.87
N GLU A 72 -8.43 -5.25 -3.18
CA GLU A 72 -8.21 -4.02 -3.93
C GLU A 72 -9.45 -3.52 -4.66
N ILE A 73 -9.48 -2.20 -4.88
CA ILE A 73 -10.42 -1.52 -5.75
C ILE A 73 -9.62 -0.59 -6.66
N TRP A 74 -9.96 -0.62 -7.95
CA TRP A 74 -9.42 0.27 -8.97
C TRP A 74 -10.43 1.38 -9.25
N ASP A 75 -9.94 2.61 -9.25
CA ASP A 75 -10.74 3.81 -9.45
C ASP A 75 -9.84 4.91 -10.03
N THR A 76 -10.49 5.95 -10.53
CA THR A 76 -9.88 7.18 -11.04
C THR A 76 -9.02 7.85 -9.97
N PRO A 77 -7.79 8.31 -10.30
CA PRO A 77 -6.96 9.08 -9.36
C PRO A 77 -7.72 10.30 -8.84
N ARG A 78 -7.73 10.47 -7.51
CA ARG A 78 -8.32 11.63 -6.83
C ARG A 78 -7.36 12.81 -6.78
N GLY A 79 -6.06 12.56 -6.92
CA GLY A 79 -5.01 13.57 -6.80
C GLY A 79 -4.85 14.07 -5.37
N GLY A 80 -4.00 15.09 -5.21
CA GLY A 80 -3.76 15.76 -3.92
C GLY A 80 -2.77 15.04 -3.00
N TYR A 81 -1.99 14.09 -3.51
CA TYR A 81 -0.91 13.44 -2.77
C TYR A 81 0.45 13.94 -3.24
N GLU A 82 1.23 14.53 -2.34
CA GLU A 82 2.64 14.83 -2.57
C GLU A 82 3.49 13.61 -2.21
N GLY A 83 3.89 12.86 -3.23
CA GLY A 83 4.65 11.61 -3.06
C GLY A 83 3.89 10.53 -2.29
N PHE A 84 4.63 9.61 -1.66
CA PHE A 84 4.05 8.49 -0.91
C PHE A 84 4.31 8.64 0.60
N GLY A 85 3.24 8.80 1.37
CA GLY A 85 3.29 9.07 2.81
C GLY A 85 2.92 7.89 3.70
N ILE A 86 3.10 8.09 5.00
CA ILE A 86 2.53 7.25 6.06
C ILE A 86 1.52 8.11 6.82
N ARG A 87 0.34 7.56 7.10
CA ARG A 87 -0.71 8.19 7.91
C ARG A 87 -1.11 7.28 9.07
#